data_AF-A0A495SWI5-F1
#
_entry.id   AF-A0A495SWI5-F1
#
_cell.length_a   1.000
_cell.length_b   1.000
_cell.length_c   1.000
_cell.angle_alpha   90.00
_cell.angle_beta   90.00
_cell.angle_gamma   90.00
#
_symmetry.space_group_name_H-M   'P 1'
#
loop_
_entity.id
_entity.type
_entity.pdbx_description
1 polymer ?
#
loop_
_entity_poly.entity_id
_entity_poly.type
_entity_poly.pdbx_seq_one_letter_code
_entity_poly.pdbx_strand_id
1 'polypeptide(L)'
;MTSERRWTYADITAEVVRQIRRAMTDADATQLEITRAMNRDWAMGAYLVWIGLTEGSHHADDVLRLKALARPAPDAGNAGTSRHVVAVTGEPKQSVRSDSVEWSGPRRHEFRLRGRR
;
A
#
# COMPACT_ATOMS: atom_id res chain seq x y z
N MET A 1 35.45 -8.18 6.11
CA MET A 1 34.35 -8.91 5.44
C MET A 1 33.04 -8.43 6.05
N THR A 2 32.22 -7.68 5.33
CA THR A 2 30.86 -7.33 5.77
C THR A 2 29.97 -8.56 5.57
N SER A 3 29.39 -9.12 6.63
CA SER A 3 28.46 -10.25 6.50
C SER A 3 27.25 -9.82 5.68
N GLU A 4 27.01 -10.45 4.52
CA GLU A 4 25.78 -10.26 3.75
C GLU A 4 24.61 -10.84 4.57
N ARG A 5 23.81 -9.97 5.21
CA ARG A 5 22.57 -10.39 5.85
C ARG A 5 21.53 -10.68 4.76
N ARG A 6 21.10 -11.94 4.64
CA ARG A 6 19.97 -12.31 3.78
C ARG A 6 18.66 -12.00 4.52
N TRP A 7 17.73 -11.37 3.83
CA TRP A 7 16.39 -11.07 4.33
C TRP A 7 15.40 -12.01 3.66
N THR A 8 14.52 -12.60 4.45
CA THR A 8 13.40 -13.38 3.91
C THR A 8 12.23 -12.46 3.56
N TYR A 9 11.29 -12.94 2.74
CA TYR A 9 10.02 -12.25 2.50
C TYR A 9 9.30 -11.89 3.80
N ALA A 10 9.30 -12.81 4.77
CA ALA A 10 8.69 -12.60 6.08
C ALA A 10 9.39 -11.47 6.86
N ASP A 11 10.73 -11.41 6.82
CA ASP A 11 11.49 -10.35 7.49
C ASP A 11 11.17 -8.97 6.89
N ILE A 12 11.16 -8.87 5.56
CA ILE A 12 10.85 -7.62 4.85
C ILE A 12 9.42 -7.19 5.16
N THR A 13 8.48 -8.13 5.12
CA THR A 13 7.07 -7.86 5.39
C THR A 13 6.83 -7.42 6.83
N ALA A 14 7.46 -8.09 7.80
CA ALA A 14 7.36 -7.72 9.21
C ALA A 14 7.92 -6.32 9.48
N GLU A 15 9.08 -6.00 8.90
CA GLU A 15 9.70 -4.69 9.05
C GLU A 15 8.85 -3.58 8.41
N VAL A 16 8.31 -3.82 7.22
CA VAL A 16 7.40 -2.86 6.57
C VAL A 16 6.14 -2.63 7.39
N VAL A 17 5.52 -3.69 7.91
CA VAL A 17 4.35 -3.56 8.80
C VAL A 17 4.68 -2.69 10.02
N ARG A 18 5.87 -2.87 10.61
CA ARG A 18 6.33 -2.06 11.75
C ARG A 18 6.46 -0.59 11.37
N GLN A 19 7.04 -0.29 10.20
CA GLN A 19 7.23 1.08 9.72
C GLN A 19 5.90 1.77 9.38
N ILE A 20 5.00 1.08 8.69
CA ILE A 20 3.66 1.60 8.38
C ILE A 20 2.92 1.93 9.68
N ARG A 21 2.90 1.01 10.65
CA ARG A 21 2.22 1.24 11.94
C ARG A 21 2.80 2.44 12.69
N ARG A 22 4.13 2.55 12.73
CA ARG A 22 4.80 3.68 13.36
C ARG A 22 4.39 5.00 12.70
N ALA A 23 4.50 5.08 11.38
CA ALA A 23 4.16 6.29 10.63
C ALA A 23 2.69 6.68 10.80
N MET A 24 1.76 5.72 10.78
CA MET A 24 0.34 5.98 11.03
C MET A 24 0.09 6.45 12.48
N THR A 25 0.75 5.84 13.47
CA THR A 25 0.66 6.27 14.87
C THR A 25 1.19 7.70 15.04
N ASP A 26 2.33 8.01 14.42
CA ASP A 26 2.94 9.34 14.45
C ASP A 26 2.04 10.38 13.73
N ALA A 27 1.34 9.98 12.66
CA ALA A 27 0.34 10.81 11.99
C ALA A 27 -0.83 11.15 12.93
N ASP A 28 -1.38 10.14 13.61
CA ASP A 28 -2.53 10.30 14.52
C ASP A 28 -2.19 11.14 15.75
N ALA A 29 -0.95 11.04 16.25
CA ALA A 29 -0.46 11.85 17.37
C ALA A 29 -0.16 13.32 17.00
N THR A 30 -0.07 13.63 15.70
CA THR A 30 0.35 14.94 15.22
C THR A 30 -0.82 15.92 15.07
N GLN A 31 -0.65 17.13 15.61
CA GLN A 31 -1.63 18.22 15.51
C GLN A 31 -1.50 19.06 14.23
N LEU A 32 -0.29 19.22 13.70
CA LEU A 32 -0.04 19.97 12.47
C LEU A 32 -0.42 19.12 11.25
N GLU A 33 -1.38 19.61 10.45
CA GLU A 33 -1.92 18.87 9.32
C GLU A 33 -0.85 18.50 8.27
N ILE A 34 0.11 19.39 8.02
CA ILE A 34 1.22 19.12 7.09
C ILE A 34 2.06 17.94 7.57
N THR A 35 2.43 17.92 8.85
CA THR A 35 3.25 16.85 9.43
C THR A 35 2.46 15.54 9.51
N ARG A 36 1.15 15.60 9.80
CA ARG A 36 0.24 14.45 9.74
C ARG A 36 0.19 13.85 8.33
N ALA A 37 0.00 14.69 7.31
CA ALA A 37 -0.03 14.26 5.91
C ALA A 37 1.30 13.61 5.50
N MET A 38 2.44 14.22 5.87
CA MET A 38 3.76 13.68 5.61
C MET A 38 3.97 12.29 6.23
N ASN A 39 3.52 12.07 7.46
CA ASN A 39 3.60 10.75 8.10
C ASN A 39 2.71 9.71 7.39
N ARG A 40 1.52 10.09 6.90
CA ARG A 40 0.67 9.22 6.08
C ARG A 40 1.36 8.88 4.74
N ASP A 41 2.02 9.85 4.11
CA ASP A 41 2.78 9.62 2.88
C ASP A 41 3.96 8.68 3.12
N TRP A 42 4.63 8.75 4.27
CA TRP A 42 5.67 7.79 4.65
C TRP A 42 5.13 6.39 4.85
N ALA A 43 3.94 6.24 5.44
CA ALA A 43 3.27 4.95 5.56
C ALA A 43 2.98 4.35 4.18
N MET A 44 2.44 5.16 3.25
CA MET A 44 2.21 4.73 1.87
C MET A 44 3.52 4.41 1.14
N GLY A 45 4.55 5.21 1.32
CA GLY A 45 5.88 4.99 0.76
C GLY A 45 6.48 3.65 1.19
N ALA A 46 6.36 3.29 2.47
CA ALA A 46 6.83 1.99 2.98
C ALA A 46 6.10 0.80 2.30
N TYR A 47 4.79 0.92 2.08
CA TYR A 47 4.03 -0.07 1.32
C TYR A 47 4.50 -0.16 -0.15
N LEU A 48 4.69 0.97 -0.83
CA LEU A 48 5.14 0.98 -2.23
C LEU A 48 6.54 0.40 -2.40
N VAL A 49 7.44 0.69 -1.46
CA VAL A 49 8.76 0.06 -1.43
C VAL A 49 8.63 -1.45 -1.25
N TRP A 50 7.78 -1.92 -0.34
CA TRP A 50 7.54 -3.36 -0.16
C TRP A 50 7.05 -4.03 -1.44
N ILE A 51 6.12 -3.40 -2.18
CA ILE A 51 5.67 -3.91 -3.48
C ILE A 51 6.85 -4.08 -4.43
N GLY A 52 7.70 -3.06 -4.56
CA GLY A 52 8.88 -3.13 -5.44
C GLY A 52 9.92 -4.17 -4.99
N LEU A 53 10.13 -4.33 -3.69
CA LEU A 53 11.09 -5.32 -3.15
C LEU A 53 10.60 -6.76 -3.26
N THR A 54 9.29 -6.97 -3.32
CA THR A 54 8.64 -8.28 -3.33
C THR A 54 7.94 -8.60 -4.65
N GLU A 55 8.21 -7.83 -5.70
CA GLU A 55 7.60 -8.00 -7.00
C GLU A 55 7.75 -9.45 -7.51
N GLY A 56 6.65 -10.03 -7.98
CA GLY A 56 6.60 -11.43 -8.42
C GLY A 56 6.60 -12.49 -7.31
N SER A 57 6.65 -12.09 -6.03
CA SER A 57 6.69 -13.02 -4.89
C SER A 57 5.70 -12.72 -3.76
N HIS A 58 4.96 -11.61 -3.82
CA HIS A 58 4.01 -11.26 -2.78
C HIS A 58 2.75 -12.15 -2.78
N HIS A 59 2.21 -12.39 -1.60
CA HIS A 59 0.90 -12.98 -1.42
C HIS A 59 -0.19 -11.92 -1.61
N ALA A 60 -1.27 -12.26 -2.31
CA ALA A 60 -2.39 -11.35 -2.56
C ALA A 60 -2.98 -10.79 -1.25
N ASP A 61 -3.09 -11.63 -0.21
CA ASP A 61 -3.59 -11.23 1.10
C ASP A 61 -2.69 -10.17 1.76
N ASP A 62 -1.37 -10.28 1.58
CA ASP A 62 -0.43 -9.29 2.12
C ASP A 62 -0.51 -7.96 1.37
N VAL A 63 -0.74 -7.98 0.05
CA VAL A 63 -1.00 -6.76 -0.72
C VAL A 63 -2.21 -6.01 -0.15
N LEU A 64 -3.33 -6.72 0.03
CA LEU A 64 -4.56 -6.14 0.59
C LEU A 64 -4.34 -5.64 2.02
N ARG A 65 -3.70 -6.46 2.86
CA ARG A 65 -3.45 -6.15 4.27
C ARG A 65 -2.54 -4.94 4.45
N LEU A 66 -1.41 -4.87 3.74
CA LEU A 66 -0.47 -3.76 3.87
C LEU A 66 -1.01 -2.48 3.24
N LYS A 67 -1.72 -2.57 2.12
CA LYS A 67 -2.39 -1.40 1.51
C LYS A 67 -3.45 -0.82 2.45
N ALA A 68 -4.24 -1.67 3.10
CA ALA A 68 -5.22 -1.24 4.08
C ALA A 68 -4.55 -0.58 5.30
N LEU A 69 -3.43 -1.14 5.77
CA LEU A 69 -2.66 -0.61 6.89
C LEU A 69 -2.04 0.77 6.60
N ALA A 70 -1.65 1.02 5.35
CA ALA A 70 -1.05 2.30 4.93
C ALA A 70 -2.08 3.37 4.53
N ARG A 71 -3.36 3.03 4.50
CA ARG A 71 -4.41 3.98 4.13
C ARG A 71 -4.90 4.73 5.38
N PRO A 72 -5.07 6.06 5.33
CA PRO A 72 -5.73 6.78 6.41
C PRO A 72 -7.17 6.27 6.57
N ALA A 73 -7.60 6.16 7.83
CA ALA A 73 -9.00 5.86 8.12
C ALA A 73 -9.88 6.92 7.43
N PRO A 74 -11.00 6.54 6.82
CA PRO A 74 -11.94 7.52 6.31
C PRO A 74 -12.37 8.40 7.47
N ASP A 75 -12.17 9.71 7.36
CA ASP A 75 -12.57 10.65 8.39
C ASP A 75 -14.06 10.43 8.68
N ALA A 76 -14.38 10.08 9.93
CA ALA A 76 -15.76 9.87 10.38
C ALA A 76 -16.64 11.14 10.23
N GLY A 77 -16.06 12.26 9.81
CA GLY A 77 -16.73 13.54 9.55
C GLY A 77 -17.13 13.81 8.10
N ASN A 78 -16.84 12.91 7.14
CA ASN A 78 -17.22 13.11 5.73
C ASN A 78 -18.21 12.07 5.19
N ALA A 79 -19.18 11.67 6.02
CA ALA A 79 -20.48 11.18 5.55
C ALA A 79 -21.39 12.35 5.06
N GLY A 80 -20.78 13.45 4.62
CA GLY A 80 -21.43 14.65 4.14
C GLY A 80 -21.83 14.51 2.68
N THR A 81 -23.05 14.05 2.43
CA THR A 81 -23.89 14.41 1.29
C THR A 81 -23.15 14.66 -0.04
N SER A 82 -22.80 13.59 -0.75
CA SER A 82 -22.65 13.69 -2.21
C SER A 82 -24.03 13.96 -2.81
N ARG A 83 -24.43 15.23 -2.83
CA ARG A 83 -25.52 15.70 -3.70
C ARG A 83 -24.97 15.58 -5.12
N HIS A 84 -25.22 14.43 -5.75
CA HIS A 84 -25.04 14.26 -7.18
C HIS A 84 -25.95 15.29 -7.88
N VAL A 85 -25.39 16.44 -8.23
CA VAL A 85 -25.98 17.26 -9.29
C VAL A 85 -25.58 16.55 -10.59
N VAL A 86 -26.42 15.60 -11.00
CA VAL A 86 -26.37 15.07 -12.36
C VAL A 86 -26.88 16.17 -13.26
N ALA A 87 -25.96 16.97 -13.81
CA ALA A 87 -26.25 17.74 -15.01
C ALA A 87 -26.50 16.72 -16.12
N VAL A 88 -27.77 16.48 -16.42
CA VAL A 88 -28.20 15.69 -17.57
C VAL A 88 -27.96 16.52 -18.81
N THR A 89 -26.85 16.24 -19.49
CA THR A 89 -26.67 16.55 -20.91
C THR A 89 -26.06 15.30 -21.56
N GLY A 90 -26.76 14.78 -22.59
CA GLY A 90 -26.58 13.46 -23.22
C GLY A 90 -25.17 13.13 -23.71
N GLU A 91 -24.81 11.89 -24.03
CA GLU A 91 -25.53 10.73 -24.57
C GLU A 91 -24.89 9.39 -24.07
N PRO A 92 -25.50 8.21 -24.27
CA PRO A 92 -24.98 6.94 -23.73
C PRO A 92 -24.18 6.12 -24.77
N LYS A 93 -23.19 5.34 -24.27
CA LYS A 93 -22.57 4.08 -24.77
C LYS A 93 -21.08 4.08 -24.37
N GLN A 94 -20.48 3.09 -23.72
CA GLN A 94 -20.45 1.67 -24.06
C GLN A 94 -19.96 0.82 -22.86
N SER A 95 -20.53 -0.36 -22.72
CA SER A 95 -20.13 -1.46 -21.84
C SER A 95 -18.79 -2.09 -22.24
N VAL A 96 -17.89 -2.38 -21.29
CA VAL A 96 -16.79 -3.34 -21.49
C VAL A 96 -16.74 -4.33 -20.34
N ARG A 97 -16.69 -5.62 -20.73
CA ARG A 97 -16.80 -6.85 -19.93
C ARG A 97 -15.57 -7.10 -19.06
N SER A 98 -15.82 -7.75 -17.92
CA SER A 98 -14.83 -8.43 -17.08
C SER A 98 -14.43 -9.75 -17.75
N ASP A 99 -13.12 -10.01 -17.85
CA ASP A 99 -12.59 -11.35 -18.11
C ASP A 99 -11.55 -11.74 -17.04
N SER A 100 -11.70 -12.98 -16.60
CA SER A 100 -11.02 -13.67 -15.51
C SER A 100 -9.54 -13.91 -15.78
N VAL A 101 -8.71 -13.94 -14.73
CA VAL A 101 -7.33 -14.42 -14.78
C VAL A 101 -7.15 -15.58 -13.80
N GLU A 102 -6.82 -16.76 -14.33
CA GLU A 102 -6.49 -17.97 -13.57
C GLU A 102 -5.10 -17.88 -12.94
N TRP A 103 -5.00 -18.38 -11.70
CA TRP A 103 -3.81 -18.37 -10.86
C TRP A 103 -3.05 -19.71 -10.95
N SER A 104 -1.73 -19.64 -11.15
CA SER A 104 -0.82 -20.78 -11.02
C SER A 104 0.28 -20.44 -10.00
N GLY A 105 0.31 -21.19 -8.88
CA GLY A 105 1.04 -20.88 -7.65
C GLY A 105 2.58 -20.83 -7.73
N PRO A 106 3.27 -20.37 -6.66
CA PRO A 106 4.63 -19.86 -6.78
C PRO A 106 5.75 -20.90 -6.61
N ARG A 107 6.82 -20.75 -7.42
CA ARG A 107 8.17 -21.29 -7.16
C ARG A 107 8.91 -20.35 -6.21
N ARG A 108 9.73 -20.89 -5.31
CA ARG A 108 10.49 -20.15 -4.29
C ARG A 108 11.48 -19.18 -4.96
N HIS A 109 11.43 -17.88 -4.62
CA HIS A 109 12.38 -16.87 -5.12
C HIS A 109 13.10 -16.17 -3.96
N GLU A 110 14.44 -16.14 -4.03
CA GLU A 110 15.34 -15.38 -3.15
C GLU A 110 15.70 -14.04 -3.82
N PHE A 111 15.72 -12.93 -3.05
CA PHE A 111 16.02 -11.59 -3.57
C PHE A 111 17.35 -11.05 -3.01
N ARG A 112 18.10 -10.31 -3.85
CA ARG A 112 19.40 -9.71 -3.53
C ARG A 112 19.35 -8.22 -3.86
N LEU A 113 19.43 -7.35 -2.86
CA LEU A 113 19.47 -5.89 -3.06
C LEU A 113 20.89 -5.37 -2.78
N ARG A 114 21.49 -4.70 -3.76
CA ARG A 114 22.75 -3.94 -3.58
C ARG A 114 22.41 -2.52 -3.16
N GLY A 115 22.75 -2.16 -1.93
CA GLY A 115 22.78 -0.76 -1.50
C GLY A 115 23.98 -0.04 -2.13
N ARG A 116 23.73 1.07 -2.83
CA ARG A 116 24.79 2.06 -3.17
C ARG A 116 24.86 3.09 -2.03
N ARG A 117 26.09 3.38 -1.61
CA ARG A 117 26.44 4.52 -0.76
C ARG A 117 26.35 5.81 -1.54
#